data_AF-A0AAX6I841-F1
#
_entry.id   AF-A0AAX6I841-F1
#
_cell.length_a   1.000
_cell.length_b   1.000
_cell.length_c   1.000
_cell.angle_alpha   90.00
_cell.angle_beta   90.00
_cell.angle_gamma   90.00
#
_symmetry.space_group_name_H-M   'P 1'
#
loop_
_entity.id
_entity.type
_entity.pdbx_description
1 polymer ?
#
loop_
_entity_poly.entity_id
_entity_poly.type
_entity_poly.pdbx_seq_one_letter_code
_entity_poly.pdbx_strand_id
1 'polypeptide(L)'
;MFLPIHTQGTIPCPTCSTPILPSSVNQCPRCLSACADLTSPLPRHLSLYCPECISYLQPPKTYLRADPESKQLLSICLSRVKKPLSSNRLKLVHADFVWTEPHSKRIKLRLRVQGELDRNTIVEQTHVAEFQVVDHLCDSCSRAKPTPTSGSPRSSSASTSPTAAPFFYLEQLILKHRTADRAIRIQETCDGIDFCFSNRSHALKFVDFVSDVVPARDRSDKRLVSHD
;
A
#
# COMPACT_ATOMS: atom_id res chain seq x y z
N MET A 1 -2.00 31.75 64.16
CA MET A 1 -0.77 31.43 63.40
C MET A 1 -0.97 31.90 61.97
N PHE A 2 -0.25 32.92 61.52
CA PHE A 2 -0.25 33.35 60.12
C PHE A 2 0.75 32.48 59.36
N LEU A 3 0.29 31.72 58.37
CA LEU A 3 1.18 31.06 57.41
C LEU A 3 1.52 32.08 56.31
N PRO A 4 2.80 32.41 56.07
CA PRO A 4 3.17 33.30 55.00
C PRO A 4 2.77 32.69 53.65
N ILE A 5 2.08 33.47 52.82
CA ILE A 5 1.74 33.09 51.45
C ILE A 5 3.05 33.14 50.65
N HIS A 6 3.62 31.98 50.34
CA HIS A 6 4.76 31.90 49.43
C HIS A 6 4.30 32.27 48.01
N THR A 7 4.64 33.47 47.55
CA THR A 7 4.51 33.84 46.14
C THR A 7 5.61 33.15 45.35
N GLN A 8 5.26 32.26 44.43
CA GLN A 8 6.24 31.66 43.53
C GLN A 8 6.84 32.77 42.64
N GLY A 9 8.16 32.93 42.66
CA GLY A 9 8.85 33.92 41.83
C GLY A 9 8.75 33.57 40.35
N THR A 10 8.40 34.55 39.51
CA THR A 10 8.38 34.40 38.06
C THR A 10 9.66 34.97 37.44
N ILE A 11 10.22 34.28 36.45
CA ILE A 11 11.35 34.76 35.65
C ILE A 11 10.85 35.21 34.26
N PRO A 12 11.45 36.22 33.61
CA PRO A 12 11.10 36.58 32.24
C PRO A 12 11.70 35.59 31.24
N CYS A 13 10.92 35.18 30.24
CA CYS A 13 11.43 34.37 29.13
C CYS A 13 12.48 35.15 28.32
N PRO A 14 13.65 34.58 28.00
CA PRO A 14 14.75 35.31 27.34
C PRO A 14 14.44 35.83 25.93
N THR A 15 13.48 35.21 25.23
CA THR A 15 13.14 35.57 23.84
C THR A 15 11.93 36.52 23.72
N CYS A 16 10.90 36.34 24.55
CA CYS A 16 9.65 37.09 24.44
C CYS A 16 9.25 37.86 25.71
N SER A 17 10.09 37.84 26.75
CA SER A 17 9.89 38.53 28.03
C SER A 17 8.61 38.18 28.80
N THR A 18 7.86 37.14 28.40
CA THR A 18 6.67 36.70 29.14
C THR A 18 7.06 36.14 30.50
N PRO A 19 6.34 36.45 31.59
CA PRO A 19 6.60 35.89 32.91
C PRO A 19 6.30 34.39 32.89
N ILE A 20 7.27 33.58 33.30
CA ILE A 20 7.17 32.12 33.39
C ILE A 20 7.56 31.66 34.79
N LEU A 21 7.02 30.51 35.19
CA LEU A 21 7.54 29.79 36.35
C LEU A 21 8.92 29.22 35.99
N PRO A 22 9.87 29.22 36.94
CA PRO A 22 11.19 28.66 36.70
C PRO A 22 11.07 27.17 36.35
N SER A 23 11.60 26.80 35.19
CA SER A 23 11.66 25.43 34.68
C SER A 23 13.11 25.11 34.30
N SER A 24 13.45 23.84 34.07
CA SER A 24 14.83 23.47 33.71
C SER A 24 15.37 24.18 32.46
N VAL A 25 14.46 24.59 31.56
CA VAL A 25 14.79 25.23 30.28
C VAL A 25 14.72 26.76 30.36
N ASN A 26 14.12 27.31 31.42
CA ASN A 26 13.91 28.76 31.62
C ASN A 26 13.35 29.48 30.37
N GLN A 27 12.50 28.79 29.60
CA GLN A 27 11.85 29.30 28.40
C GLN A 27 10.34 29.06 28.47
N CYS A 28 9.56 29.96 27.86
CA CYS A 28 8.13 29.79 27.75
C CYS A 28 7.79 28.69 26.73
N PRO A 29 6.66 27.97 26.89
CA PRO A 29 6.28 26.88 26.00
C PRO A 29 6.15 27.31 24.54
N ARG A 30 5.76 28.57 24.28
CA ARG A 30 5.68 29.13 22.92
C ARG A 30 7.05 29.23 22.26
N CYS A 31 8.03 29.83 22.94
CA CYS A 31 9.39 29.94 22.41
C CYS A 31 10.07 28.58 22.32
N LEU A 32 9.84 27.70 23.30
CA LEU A 32 10.39 26.35 23.32
C LEU A 32 9.85 25.51 22.16
N SER A 33 8.55 25.62 21.83
CA SER A 33 7.96 24.97 20.64
C SER A 33 8.46 25.53 19.30
N ALA A 34 8.90 26.79 19.29
CA ALA A 34 9.43 27.44 18.09
C ALA A 34 10.93 27.13 17.86
N CYS A 35 11.69 26.88 18.92
CA CYS A 35 13.10 26.53 18.85
C CYS A 35 13.35 25.02 18.72
N ALA A 36 12.42 24.17 19.18
CA ALA A 36 12.53 22.73 19.05
C ALA A 36 12.13 22.28 17.63
N ASP A 37 13.11 22.14 16.73
CA ASP A 37 12.90 21.53 15.42
C ASP A 37 12.80 20.00 15.55
N LEU A 38 11.64 19.49 15.98
CA LEU A 38 11.37 18.04 16.05
C LEU A 38 11.24 17.40 14.64
N THR A 39 11.26 18.21 13.59
CA THR A 39 10.86 17.85 12.22
C THR A 39 12.00 17.79 11.20
N SER A 40 13.20 18.25 11.56
CA SER A 40 14.38 18.20 10.68
C SER A 40 14.76 16.80 10.15
N PRO A 41 14.43 15.66 10.80
CA PRO A 41 14.90 14.35 10.34
C PRO A 41 13.89 13.55 9.50
N LEU A 42 12.75 14.12 9.08
CA LEU A 42 11.75 13.38 8.30
C LEU A 42 12.08 13.40 6.80
N PRO A 43 12.53 12.28 6.20
CA PRO A 43 12.90 12.26 4.79
C PRO A 43 11.67 12.34 3.90
N ARG A 44 11.85 12.81 2.66
CA ARG A 44 10.85 12.67 1.62
C ARG A 44 10.62 11.18 1.35
N HIS A 45 9.38 10.72 1.49
CA HIS A 45 9.05 9.31 1.35
C HIS A 45 8.53 8.99 -0.06
N LEU A 46 8.99 7.86 -0.63
CA LEU A 46 8.62 7.42 -1.97
C LEU A 46 7.58 6.29 -1.95
N SER A 47 6.31 6.57 -2.21
CA SER A 47 5.24 5.57 -2.25
C SER A 47 5.07 5.00 -3.67
N LEU A 48 5.23 3.68 -3.81
CA LEU A 48 5.01 2.99 -5.08
C LEU A 48 3.52 2.64 -5.21
N TYR A 49 2.90 3.00 -6.34
CA TYR A 49 1.49 2.82 -6.64
C TYR A 49 1.31 2.04 -7.94
N CYS A 50 0.47 1.01 -7.93
CA CYS A 50 0.13 0.25 -9.11
C CYS A 50 -1.18 0.75 -9.72
N PRO A 51 -1.17 1.28 -10.97
CA PRO A 51 -2.38 1.83 -11.60
C PRO A 51 -3.41 0.76 -11.98
N GLU A 52 -2.99 -0.48 -12.26
CA GLU A 52 -3.87 -1.55 -12.75
C GLU A 52 -4.79 -2.12 -11.65
N CYS A 53 -4.28 -2.21 -10.42
CA CYS A 53 -5.01 -2.82 -9.29
C CYS A 53 -5.25 -1.86 -8.11
N ILE A 54 -4.92 -0.57 -8.29
CA ILE A 54 -5.12 0.52 -7.32
C ILE A 54 -4.51 0.13 -5.97
N SER A 55 -3.25 -0.32 -6.00
CA SER A 55 -2.56 -0.83 -4.81
C SER A 55 -1.26 -0.11 -4.53
N TYR A 56 -0.95 0.06 -3.26
CA TYR A 56 0.29 0.67 -2.79
C TYR A 56 1.22 -0.39 -2.23
N LEU A 57 2.52 -0.20 -2.47
CA LEU A 57 3.54 -1.07 -1.89
C LEU A 57 3.71 -0.76 -0.39
N GLN A 58 3.42 -1.74 0.44
CA GLN A 58 3.89 -1.82 1.81
C GLN A 58 5.22 -2.60 1.83
N PRO A 59 6.34 -1.96 2.22
CA PRO A 59 7.61 -2.67 2.40
C PRO A 59 7.43 -3.83 3.39
N PRO A 60 7.95 -5.04 3.12
CA PRO A 60 9.04 -5.35 2.18
C PRO A 60 8.64 -5.60 0.71
N LYS A 61 7.55 -6.31 0.42
CA LYS A 61 7.11 -6.64 -0.97
C LYS A 61 5.60 -6.77 -1.16
N THR A 62 4.80 -6.42 -0.15
CA THR A 62 3.36 -6.66 -0.17
C THR A 62 2.61 -5.47 -0.77
N TYR A 63 1.79 -5.71 -1.80
CA TYR A 63 0.90 -4.70 -2.36
C TYR A 63 -0.47 -4.79 -1.69
N LEU A 64 -0.98 -3.66 -1.20
CA LEU A 64 -2.31 -3.56 -0.61
C LEU A 64 -3.15 -2.58 -1.41
N ARG A 65 -4.34 -3.02 -1.79
CA ARG A 65 -5.33 -2.13 -2.40
C ARG A 65 -5.71 -1.05 -1.40
N ALA A 66 -5.67 0.21 -1.81
CA ALA A 66 -6.08 1.32 -0.98
C ALA A 66 -6.54 2.48 -1.86
N ASP A 67 -7.70 3.03 -1.56
CA ASP A 67 -8.22 4.21 -2.25
C ASP A 67 -7.52 5.49 -1.74
N PRO A 68 -7.47 6.57 -2.53
CA PRO A 68 -7.00 7.87 -2.05
C PRO A 68 -7.79 8.30 -0.80
N GLU A 69 -7.10 8.94 0.15
CA GLU A 69 -7.69 9.41 1.42
C GLU A 69 -8.32 8.30 2.30
N SER A 70 -7.99 7.03 2.06
CA SER A 70 -8.47 5.91 2.86
C SER A 70 -7.65 5.68 4.14
N LYS A 71 -8.27 5.03 5.14
CA LYS A 71 -7.58 4.56 6.36
C LYS A 71 -6.44 3.58 6.05
N GLN A 72 -6.58 2.79 4.99
CA GLN A 72 -5.55 1.85 4.55
C GLN A 72 -4.31 2.58 4.06
N LEU A 73 -4.49 3.61 3.22
CA LEU A 73 -3.38 4.45 2.74
C LEU A 73 -2.66 5.12 3.90
N LEU A 74 -3.41 5.63 4.89
CA LEU A 74 -2.86 6.24 6.09
C LEU A 74 -1.96 5.24 6.85
N SER A 75 -2.39 4.00 7.00
CA SER A 75 -1.60 2.95 7.66
C SER A 75 -0.28 2.66 6.94
N ILE A 76 -0.30 2.65 5.60
CA ILE A 76 0.88 2.42 4.76
C ILE A 76 1.87 3.58 4.92
N CYS A 77 1.39 4.82 4.84
CA CYS A 77 2.24 5.98 5.04
C CYS A 77 2.81 6.02 6.46
N LEU A 78 2.00 5.79 7.49
CA LEU A 78 2.47 5.76 8.89
C LEU A 78 3.51 4.66 9.13
N SER A 79 3.40 3.50 8.48
CA SER A 79 4.39 2.41 8.62
C SER A 79 5.82 2.86 8.26
N ARG A 80 5.95 3.83 7.35
CA ARG A 80 7.22 4.39 6.88
C ARG A 80 7.76 5.48 7.78
N VAL A 81 6.86 6.21 8.44
CA VAL A 81 7.18 7.34 9.33
C VAL A 81 7.41 6.85 10.77
N LYS A 82 6.86 5.69 11.17
CA LYS A 82 7.05 5.10 12.51
C LYS A 82 8.52 4.90 12.88
N LYS A 83 9.33 4.34 11.97
CA LYS A 83 10.77 4.09 12.21
C LYS A 83 11.55 5.38 12.53
N PRO A 84 11.50 6.44 11.70
CA PRO A 84 12.19 7.69 12.03
C PRO A 84 11.64 8.38 13.29
N LEU A 85 10.32 8.28 13.58
CA LEU A 85 9.78 8.85 14.82
C LEU A 85 10.31 8.14 16.08
N SER A 86 10.30 6.81 16.09
CA SER A 86 10.78 6.02 17.23
C SER A 86 12.26 6.26 17.49
N SER A 87 13.06 6.42 16.44
CA SER A 87 14.50 6.75 16.57
C SER A 87 14.72 8.08 17.31
N ASN A 88 13.84 9.05 17.11
CA ASN A 88 13.93 10.39 17.72
C ASN A 88 13.10 10.53 19.01
N ARG A 89 12.61 9.41 19.57
CA ARG A 89 11.76 9.39 20.79
C ARG A 89 10.50 10.26 20.67
N LEU A 90 9.98 10.43 19.45
CA LEU A 90 8.74 11.16 19.20
C LEU A 90 7.54 10.20 19.21
N LYS A 91 6.49 10.57 19.93
CA LYS A 91 5.21 9.86 19.96
C LYS A 91 4.26 10.49 18.95
N LEU A 92 3.57 9.68 18.14
CA LEU A 92 2.55 10.17 17.22
C LEU A 92 1.21 10.27 17.98
N VAL A 93 0.62 11.45 18.01
CA VAL A 93 -0.70 11.70 18.64
C VAL A 93 -1.81 11.55 17.62
N HIS A 94 -1.65 12.18 16.46
CA HIS A 94 -2.68 12.23 15.42
C HIS A 94 -2.09 12.34 14.02
N ALA A 95 -2.83 11.90 13.02
CA ALA A 95 -2.44 11.97 11.62
C ALA A 95 -3.68 12.15 10.75
N ASP A 96 -3.63 13.17 9.87
CA ASP A 96 -4.70 13.50 8.93
C ASP A 96 -4.15 13.75 7.53
N PHE A 97 -5.00 13.57 6.53
CA PHE A 97 -4.68 13.98 5.17
C PHE A 97 -4.83 15.49 5.00
N VAL A 98 -3.90 16.09 4.26
CA VAL A 98 -4.04 17.43 3.72
C VAL A 98 -4.41 17.25 2.25
N TRP A 99 -5.53 17.84 1.84
CA TRP A 99 -5.96 17.78 0.45
C TRP A 99 -4.85 18.26 -0.48
N THR A 100 -4.60 17.47 -1.51
CA THR A 100 -3.64 17.76 -2.58
C THR A 100 -4.30 17.48 -3.90
N GLU A 101 -3.94 18.24 -4.92
CA GLU A 101 -4.53 18.09 -6.23
C GLU A 101 -4.25 16.69 -6.83
N PRO A 102 -5.25 16.00 -7.43
CA PRO A 102 -5.11 14.61 -7.87
C PRO A 102 -3.96 14.34 -8.85
N HIS A 103 -3.62 15.32 -9.69
CA HIS A 103 -2.55 15.20 -10.69
C HIS A 103 -1.15 15.40 -10.13
N SER A 104 -1.02 15.92 -8.90
CA SER A 104 0.28 16.28 -8.34
C SER A 104 1.18 15.06 -8.03
N LYS A 105 0.62 13.84 -8.03
CA LYS A 105 1.28 12.59 -7.58
C LYS A 105 2.02 12.77 -6.26
N ARG A 106 1.43 13.56 -5.36
CA ARG A 106 1.95 13.84 -4.03
C ARG A 106 0.84 13.62 -3.03
N ILE A 107 1.19 13.07 -1.87
CA ILE A 107 0.28 12.89 -0.75
C ILE A 107 0.88 13.66 0.42
N LYS A 108 0.10 14.56 1.02
CA LYS A 108 0.52 15.32 2.19
C LYS A 108 -0.20 14.80 3.42
N LEU A 109 0.58 14.52 4.47
CA LEU A 109 0.07 14.10 5.78
C LEU A 109 0.40 15.14 6.83
N ARG A 110 -0.62 15.60 7.54
CA ARG A 110 -0.48 16.40 8.74
C ARG A 110 -0.30 15.44 9.92
N LEU A 111 0.88 15.43 10.51
CA LEU A 111 1.25 14.63 11.66
C LEU A 111 1.30 15.52 12.91
N ARG A 112 0.59 15.15 13.97
CA ARG A 112 0.77 15.73 15.30
C ARG A 112 1.70 14.82 16.09
N VAL A 113 2.90 15.32 16.38
CA VAL A 113 3.95 14.61 17.09
C VAL A 113 4.18 15.23 18.46
N GLN A 114 4.49 14.39 19.42
CA GLN A 114 4.75 14.75 20.80
C GLN A 114 6.19 14.33 21.15
N GLY A 115 7.01 15.31 21.51
CA GLY A 115 8.42 15.10 21.89
C GLY A 115 8.65 15.50 23.34
N GLU A 116 9.56 14.80 24.01
CA GLU A 116 10.06 15.14 25.33
C GLU A 116 11.40 15.87 25.14
N LEU A 117 11.44 17.19 25.39
CA LEU A 117 12.65 17.99 25.19
C LEU A 117 13.57 17.95 26.42
N ASP A 118 12.98 18.00 27.62
CA ASP A 118 13.67 17.93 28.91
C ASP A 118 12.76 17.33 30.00
N ARG A 119 13.34 16.99 31.17
CA ARG A 119 12.66 16.32 32.30
C ARG A 119 11.29 16.96 32.61
N ASN A 120 10.22 16.28 32.17
CA ASN A 120 8.79 16.62 32.33
C ASN A 120 8.21 17.73 31.43
N THR A 121 8.92 18.21 30.41
CA THR A 121 8.34 19.15 29.44
C THR A 121 8.00 18.42 28.14
N ILE A 122 6.71 18.20 27.93
CA ILE A 122 6.16 17.55 26.74
C ILE A 122 5.71 18.64 25.76
N VAL A 123 6.18 18.57 24.51
CA VAL A 123 5.85 19.54 23.46
C VAL A 123 5.13 18.82 22.33
N GLU A 124 4.00 19.37 21.92
CA GLU A 124 3.28 18.91 20.74
C GLU A 124 3.54 19.85 19.57
N GLN A 125 3.88 19.27 18.42
CA GLN A 125 4.14 20.01 17.19
C GLN A 125 3.38 19.37 16.03
N THR A 126 2.89 20.22 15.12
CA THR A 126 2.26 19.77 13.88
C THR A 126 3.28 19.86 12.75
N HIS A 127 3.46 18.76 12.03
CA HIS A 127 4.36 18.64 10.88
C HIS A 127 3.60 18.19 9.64
N VAL A 128 3.99 18.68 8.47
CA VAL A 128 3.43 18.23 7.19
C VAL A 128 4.46 17.39 6.47
N ALA A 129 4.25 16.07 6.43
CA ALA A 129 5.08 15.12 5.71
C ALA A 129 4.60 14.99 4.26
N GLU A 130 5.52 15.09 3.30
CA GLU A 130 5.24 14.92 1.87
C GLU A 130 5.70 13.55 1.37
N PHE A 131 4.80 12.85 0.68
CA PHE A 131 5.07 11.57 0.02
C PHE A 131 4.96 11.77 -1.48
N GLN A 132 5.99 11.36 -2.22
CA GLN A 132 5.97 11.30 -3.67
C GLN A 132 5.41 9.95 -4.11
N VAL A 133 4.38 9.97 -4.96
CA VAL A 133 3.78 8.78 -5.54
C VAL A 133 4.45 8.49 -6.88
N VAL A 134 4.98 7.28 -7.04
CA VAL A 134 5.57 6.81 -8.30
C VAL A 134 4.81 5.59 -8.78
N ASP A 135 4.43 5.63 -10.05
CA ASP A 135 3.71 4.54 -10.68
C ASP A 135 4.68 3.37 -10.92
N HIS A 136 4.33 2.21 -10.38
CA HIS A 136 5.09 0.98 -10.49
C HIS A 136 4.12 -0.20 -10.52
N LEU A 137 4.25 -1.06 -11.53
CA LEU A 137 3.39 -2.23 -11.63
C LEU A 137 3.70 -3.26 -10.57
N CYS A 138 2.66 -3.80 -9.95
CA CYS A 138 2.77 -4.89 -9.00
C CYS A 138 3.27 -6.18 -9.69
N ASP A 139 3.95 -7.08 -8.98
CA ASP A 139 4.52 -8.31 -9.58
C ASP A 139 3.46 -9.24 -10.21
N SER A 140 2.21 -9.20 -9.72
CA SER A 140 1.11 -9.94 -10.35
C SER A 140 0.60 -9.23 -11.61
N CYS A 141 0.56 -7.89 -11.59
CA CYS A 141 0.14 -7.05 -12.70
C CYS A 141 1.16 -7.07 -13.84
N SER A 142 2.45 -7.04 -13.51
CA SER A 142 3.54 -7.14 -14.47
C SER A 142 3.56 -8.51 -15.15
N ARG A 143 3.29 -9.59 -14.40
CA ARG A 143 3.13 -10.95 -14.96
C ARG A 143 1.87 -11.13 -15.78
N ALA A 144 0.79 -10.42 -15.46
CA ALA A 144 -0.42 -10.41 -16.26
C ALA A 144 -0.23 -9.72 -17.62
N LYS A 145 0.72 -8.76 -17.71
CA LYS A 145 1.12 -8.19 -18.99
C LYS A 145 1.98 -9.22 -19.76
N PRO A 146 1.51 -9.70 -20.91
CA PRO A 146 2.25 -10.68 -21.68
C PRO A 146 3.42 -9.97 -22.38
N THR A 147 4.63 -10.10 -21.86
CA THR A 147 5.79 -10.13 -22.74
C THR A 147 5.66 -11.39 -23.61
N PRO A 148 5.94 -11.33 -24.92
CA PRO A 148 5.77 -12.46 -25.85
C PRO A 148 6.56 -13.73 -25.46
N THR A 149 7.45 -13.62 -24.47
CA THR A 149 8.37 -14.65 -23.98
C THR A 149 8.01 -15.24 -22.60
N SER A 150 7.01 -14.74 -21.86
CA SER A 150 6.71 -15.25 -20.52
C SER A 150 5.81 -16.50 -20.55
N GLY A 151 6.31 -17.61 -19.98
CA GLY A 151 5.65 -18.91 -19.98
C GLY A 151 4.50 -19.01 -18.99
N SER A 152 3.41 -18.29 -19.25
CA SER A 152 2.13 -18.55 -18.59
C SER A 152 1.65 -19.97 -18.97
N PRO A 153 1.11 -20.75 -18.01
CA PRO A 153 0.50 -22.03 -18.31
C PRO A 153 -0.69 -21.78 -19.24
N ARG A 154 -0.62 -22.38 -20.44
CA ARG A 154 -1.62 -22.27 -21.50
C ARG A 154 -2.35 -23.60 -21.54
N SER A 155 -3.63 -23.62 -21.22
CA SER A 155 -4.47 -24.79 -21.49
C SER A 155 -5.19 -24.54 -22.80
N SER A 156 -4.74 -25.21 -23.86
CA SER A 156 -5.41 -25.20 -25.16
C SER A 156 -6.47 -26.29 -25.19
N SER A 157 -7.73 -25.91 -25.36
CA SER A 157 -8.77 -26.85 -25.73
C SER A 157 -8.82 -26.92 -27.25
N ALA A 158 -8.59 -28.10 -27.82
CA ALA A 158 -8.67 -28.31 -29.26
C ALA A 158 -9.71 -29.41 -29.54
N SER A 159 -10.60 -29.17 -30.51
CA SER A 159 -11.57 -30.17 -30.95
C SER A 159 -11.26 -30.59 -32.39
N THR A 160 -11.07 -31.88 -32.63
CA THR A 160 -10.74 -32.44 -33.96
C THR A 160 -11.98 -32.63 -34.86
N SER A 161 -13.13 -31.99 -34.56
CA SER A 161 -14.39 -32.25 -35.29
C SER A 161 -14.90 -31.02 -36.05
N PRO A 162 -15.46 -31.18 -37.27
CA PRO A 162 -15.86 -30.09 -38.17
C PRO A 162 -17.18 -29.37 -37.79
N THR A 163 -17.78 -29.68 -36.65
CA THR A 163 -19.04 -29.06 -36.18
C THR A 163 -18.85 -28.34 -34.87
N ALA A 164 -19.13 -27.03 -34.85
CA ALA A 164 -19.02 -26.13 -33.69
C ALA A 164 -20.04 -26.40 -32.56
N ALA A 165 -21.01 -27.29 -32.76
CA ALA A 165 -22.12 -27.54 -31.83
C ALA A 165 -21.73 -28.05 -30.41
N PRO A 166 -20.74 -28.94 -30.21
CA PRO A 166 -20.34 -29.37 -28.86
C PRO A 166 -19.59 -28.28 -28.10
N PHE A 167 -18.97 -27.33 -28.81
CA PHE A 167 -18.16 -26.28 -28.23
C PHE A 167 -19.02 -25.18 -27.58
N PHE A 168 -20.12 -24.80 -28.24
CA PHE A 168 -21.10 -23.87 -27.67
C PHE A 168 -21.75 -24.41 -26.38
N TYR A 169 -21.99 -25.71 -26.29
CA TYR A 169 -22.54 -26.32 -25.07
C TYR A 169 -21.56 -26.20 -23.90
N LEU A 170 -20.28 -26.48 -24.13
CA LEU A 170 -19.22 -26.31 -23.13
C LEU A 170 -19.10 -24.84 -22.68
N GLU A 171 -19.14 -23.90 -23.63
CA GLU A 171 -19.06 -22.47 -23.33
C GLU A 171 -20.22 -22.00 -22.44
N GLN A 172 -21.45 -22.43 -22.74
CA GLN A 172 -22.62 -22.12 -21.91
C GLN A 172 -22.48 -22.68 -20.50
N LEU A 173 -21.90 -23.87 -20.34
CA LEU A 173 -21.63 -24.46 -19.03
C LEU A 173 -20.53 -23.71 -18.27
N ILE A 174 -19.48 -23.28 -18.95
CA ILE A 174 -18.41 -22.45 -18.38
C ILE A 174 -18.98 -21.13 -17.86
N LEU A 175 -19.86 -20.48 -18.64
CA LEU A 175 -20.54 -19.25 -18.25
C LEU A 175 -21.50 -19.47 -17.07
N LYS A 176 -22.27 -20.57 -17.09
CA LYS A 176 -23.23 -20.92 -16.03
C LYS A 176 -22.55 -21.20 -14.70
N HIS A 177 -21.42 -21.91 -14.71
CA HIS A 177 -20.67 -22.26 -13.50
C HIS A 177 -19.57 -21.26 -13.13
N ARG A 178 -19.37 -20.21 -13.94
CA ARG A 178 -18.34 -19.18 -13.75
C ARG A 178 -16.93 -19.75 -13.53
N THR A 179 -16.62 -20.84 -14.23
CA THR A 179 -15.35 -21.58 -14.04
C THR A 179 -14.16 -20.85 -14.67
N ALA A 180 -14.41 -19.95 -15.62
CA ALA A 180 -13.39 -19.12 -16.28
C ALA A 180 -13.14 -17.75 -15.62
N ASP A 181 -13.78 -17.40 -14.49
CA ASP A 181 -13.64 -16.09 -13.82
C ASP A 181 -12.19 -15.73 -13.44
N ARG A 182 -11.33 -16.75 -13.26
CA ARG A 182 -9.91 -16.58 -12.90
C ARG A 182 -8.96 -16.66 -14.07
N ALA A 183 -9.47 -16.78 -15.30
CA ALA A 183 -8.65 -16.72 -16.50
C ALA A 183 -8.14 -15.29 -16.71
N ILE A 184 -6.83 -15.14 -16.94
CA ILE A 184 -6.22 -13.84 -17.27
C ILE A 184 -6.54 -13.48 -18.71
N ARG A 185 -6.49 -14.47 -19.61
CA ARG A 185 -6.63 -14.27 -21.04
C ARG A 185 -7.29 -15.48 -21.67
N ILE A 186 -8.23 -15.21 -22.56
CA ILE A 186 -8.94 -16.18 -23.38
C ILE A 186 -8.57 -15.84 -24.82
N GLN A 187 -8.09 -16.82 -25.59
CA GLN A 187 -7.73 -16.65 -26.99
C GLN A 187 -8.36 -17.73 -27.84
N GLU A 188 -8.94 -17.31 -28.96
CA GLU A 188 -9.37 -18.22 -30.00
C GLU A 188 -8.14 -18.63 -30.84
N THR A 189 -8.00 -19.93 -31.05
CA THR A 189 -7.05 -20.57 -31.94
C THR A 189 -7.85 -21.22 -33.07
N CYS A 190 -7.22 -21.50 -34.22
CA CYS A 190 -7.91 -22.09 -35.38
C CYS A 190 -8.74 -23.36 -35.03
N ASP A 191 -8.31 -24.14 -34.04
CA ASP A 191 -8.93 -25.42 -33.66
C ASP A 191 -9.57 -25.42 -32.26
N GLY A 192 -9.73 -24.25 -31.61
CA GLY A 192 -10.40 -24.15 -30.30
C GLY A 192 -10.05 -22.90 -29.48
N ILE A 193 -10.12 -22.99 -28.15
CA ILE A 193 -9.90 -21.84 -27.25
C ILE A 193 -8.82 -22.15 -26.20
N ASP A 194 -7.91 -21.21 -26.02
CA ASP A 194 -6.85 -21.23 -25.02
C ASP A 194 -7.25 -20.38 -23.81
N PHE A 195 -7.32 -21.02 -22.64
CA PHE A 195 -7.46 -20.33 -21.35
C PHE A 195 -6.09 -20.20 -20.67
N CYS A 196 -5.70 -18.97 -20.35
CA CYS A 196 -4.46 -18.68 -19.62
C CYS A 196 -4.79 -18.34 -18.16
N PHE A 197 -4.15 -19.03 -17.22
CA PHE A 197 -4.35 -18.80 -15.78
C PHE A 197 -3.07 -18.28 -15.11
N SER A 198 -3.24 -17.51 -14.03
CA SER A 198 -2.12 -17.03 -13.20
C SER A 198 -1.46 -18.16 -12.40
N ASN A 199 -2.29 -19.01 -11.79
CA ASN A 199 -1.88 -20.09 -10.92
C ASN A 199 -2.19 -21.44 -11.55
N ARG A 200 -1.24 -22.38 -11.46
CA ARG A 200 -1.42 -23.78 -11.89
C ARG A 200 -2.64 -24.43 -11.24
N SER A 201 -2.90 -24.14 -9.96
CA SER A 201 -4.06 -24.70 -9.24
C SER A 201 -5.40 -24.24 -9.80
N HIS A 202 -5.49 -23.06 -10.43
CA HIS A 202 -6.73 -22.63 -11.10
C HIS A 202 -6.91 -23.34 -12.44
N ALA A 203 -5.81 -23.52 -13.19
CA ALA A 203 -5.83 -24.30 -14.43
C ALA A 203 -6.26 -25.76 -14.19
N LEU A 204 -5.71 -26.43 -13.16
CA LEU A 204 -6.08 -27.81 -12.83
C LEU A 204 -7.56 -27.93 -12.47
N LYS A 205 -8.10 -27.04 -11.64
CA LYS A 205 -9.54 -27.03 -11.31
C LYS A 205 -10.43 -26.83 -12.54
N PHE A 206 -9.96 -26.06 -13.52
CA PHE A 206 -10.68 -25.87 -14.77
C PHE A 206 -10.65 -27.15 -15.62
N VAL A 207 -9.49 -27.82 -15.71
CA VAL A 207 -9.35 -29.10 -16.41
C VAL A 207 -10.19 -30.20 -15.75
N ASP A 208 -10.22 -30.26 -14.42
CA ASP A 208 -11.07 -31.19 -13.66
C ASP A 208 -12.55 -30.97 -14.01
N PHE A 209 -13.01 -29.71 -13.99
CA PHE A 209 -14.37 -29.36 -14.40
C PHE A 209 -14.70 -29.76 -15.84
N VAL A 210 -13.79 -29.52 -16.79
CA VAL A 210 -14.03 -29.90 -18.20
C VAL A 210 -14.12 -31.41 -18.33
N SER A 211 -13.26 -32.16 -17.63
CA SER A 211 -13.22 -33.63 -17.66
C SER A 211 -14.48 -34.27 -17.04
N ASP A 212 -15.09 -33.60 -16.06
CA ASP A 212 -16.33 -34.04 -15.43
C ASP A 212 -17.56 -33.86 -16.34
N VAL A 213 -17.57 -32.80 -17.16
CA VAL A 213 -18.76 -32.40 -17.93
C VAL A 213 -18.71 -32.90 -19.38
N VAL A 214 -17.51 -33.07 -19.94
CA VAL A 214 -17.30 -33.55 -21.31
C VAL A 214 -16.14 -34.55 -21.33
N PRO A 215 -16.26 -35.68 -22.05
CA PRO A 215 -15.15 -36.60 -22.22
C PRO A 215 -14.00 -35.92 -22.96
N ALA A 216 -12.93 -35.59 -22.22
CA ALA A 216 -11.74 -34.94 -22.72
C ALA A 216 -10.49 -35.79 -22.45
N ARG A 217 -9.45 -35.57 -23.26
CA ARG A 217 -8.10 -36.11 -23.01
C ARG A 217 -7.23 -34.96 -22.53
N ASP A 218 -6.68 -35.05 -21.33
CA ASP A 218 -5.74 -34.07 -20.80
C ASP A 218 -4.28 -34.47 -21.07
N ARG A 219 -3.44 -33.48 -21.34
CA ARG A 219 -1.99 -33.63 -21.47
C ARG A 219 -1.31 -32.45 -20.80
N SER A 220 -0.46 -32.74 -19.80
CA SER A 220 0.29 -31.70 -19.09
C SER A 220 1.75 -31.64 -19.53
N ASP A 221 2.14 -30.59 -20.22
CA ASP A 221 3.54 -30.30 -20.56
C ASP A 221 4.09 -29.17 -19.66
N LYS A 222 5.36 -29.25 -19.26
CA LYS A 222 6.04 -28.22 -18.46
C LYS A 222 7.10 -27.54 -19.32
N ARG A 223 7.02 -26.21 -19.44
CA ARG A 223 8.07 -25.38 -20.04
C ARG A 223 8.84 -24.66 -18.95
N LEU A 224 10.16 -24.81 -18.94
CA LEU A 224 11.03 -24.08 -18.03
C LEU A 224 11.08 -22.60 -18.46
N VAL A 225 10.87 -21.68 -17.52
CA VAL A 225 10.83 -20.22 -17.78
C VAL A 225 12.04 -19.49 -17.17
N SER A 226 12.54 -19.96 -16.02
CA SER A 226 13.73 -19.43 -15.35
C SER A 226 14.42 -20.53 -14.53
N HIS A 227 15.72 -20.35 -14.28
CA HIS A 227 16.57 -21.28 -13.51
C HIS A 227 16.85 -20.81 -12.07
N ASP A 228 16.30 -19.67 -11.65
CA ASP A 228 16.49 -19.11 -10.30
C ASP A 228 15.80 -19.92 -9.19
#